data_AF-A0A819JPX5-F1
#
_entry.id   AF-A0A819JPX5-F1
#
_cell.length_a   1.000
_cell.length_b   1.000
_cell.length_c   1.000
_cell.angle_alpha   90.00
_cell.angle_beta   90.00
_cell.angle_gamma   90.00
#
_symmetry.space_group_name_H-M   'P 1'
#
loop_
_entity.id
_entity.type
_entity.pdbx_description
1 polymer ?
#
loop_
_entity_poly.entity_id
_entity_poly.type
_entity_poly.pdbx_seq_one_letter_code
_entity_poly.pdbx_strand_id
1 'polypeptide(L)' 'MSKEYYHGDSNRDNHFWVYPKDKELITPRWDTYKASDICDNCTHIDTDSESQIETYQCNGHNKAAGSGVTQARIPFRRKG' A
#
# COMPACT_ATOMS: atom_id res chain seq x y z
N MET A 1 10.70 -8.15 20.70
CA MET A 1 9.37 -8.00 20.08
C MET A 1 9.55 -7.25 18.77
N SER A 2 9.36 -7.91 17.64
CA SER A 2 9.26 -7.24 16.34
C SER A 2 8.07 -6.28 16.40
N LYS A 3 8.26 -5.02 15.99
CA LYS A 3 7.14 -4.09 15.86
C LYS A 3 6.41 -4.45 14.56
N GLU A 4 5.19 -4.92 14.69
CA GLU A 4 4.27 -5.05 13.58
C GLU A 4 3.73 -3.67 13.23
N TYR A 5 3.68 -3.35 11.94
CA TYR A 5 3.03 -2.13 11.44
C TYR A 5 2.00 -2.50 10.38
N TYR A 6 0.94 -1.72 10.28
CA TYR A 6 -0.17 -1.97 9.37
C TYR A 6 -0.33 -0.78 8.42
N HIS A 7 -0.74 -1.05 7.18
CA HIS A 7 -1.16 -0.03 6.22
C HIS A 7 -2.68 0.14 6.25
N GLY A 8 -3.18 1.29 5.81
CA GLY A 8 -4.60 1.60 5.81
C GLY A 8 -5.04 2.43 7.02
N ASP A 9 -6.35 2.67 7.12
CA ASP A 9 -6.92 3.49 8.18
C ASP A 9 -7.03 2.71 9.48
N SER A 10 -6.24 3.10 10.49
CA SER A 10 -6.24 2.47 11.82
C SER A 10 -7.59 2.60 12.56
N ASN A 11 -8.44 3.55 12.16
CA ASN A 11 -9.79 3.68 12.73
C ASN A 11 -10.82 2.76 12.04
N ARG A 12 -10.42 2.08 10.97
CA ARG A 12 -11.26 1.18 10.19
C ARG A 12 -10.55 -0.16 10.02
N ASP A 13 -10.01 -0.72 11.10
CA ASP A 13 -9.36 -2.04 11.13
C ASP A 13 -8.18 -2.21 10.15
N ASN A 14 -7.50 -1.11 9.82
CA ASN A 14 -6.42 -1.07 8.84
C ASN A 14 -6.90 -1.46 7.42
N HIS A 15 -8.14 -1.08 7.10
CA HIS A 15 -8.67 -1.18 5.75
C HIS A 15 -8.15 -0.07 4.85
N PHE A 16 -8.10 -0.40 3.57
CA PHE A 16 -7.87 0.54 2.48
C PHE A 16 -8.72 0.15 1.27
N TRP A 17 -8.98 1.12 0.39
CA TRP A 17 -9.87 0.93 -0.74
C TRP A 17 -9.13 1.08 -2.06
N VAL A 18 -9.45 0.18 -3.00
CA VAL A 18 -8.98 0.25 -4.38
C VAL A 18 -10.12 0.73 -5.25
N TYR A 19 -9.93 1.89 -5.85
CA TYR A 19 -10.89 2.52 -6.73
C TYR A 19 -10.60 2.14 -8.19
N PRO A 20 -11.63 2.09 -9.04
CA PRO A 20 -11.46 2.12 -10.49
C PRO A 20 -10.68 3.36 -10.93
N LYS A 21 -9.86 3.24 -11.98
CA LYS A 21 -8.99 4.32 -12.48
C LYS A 21 -9.76 5.56 -12.98
N ASP A 22 -11.02 5.39 -13.32
CA ASP A 22 -11.94 6.43 -13.77
C ASP A 22 -12.60 7.20 -12.62
N LYS A 23 -12.40 6.77 -11.36
CA LYS A 23 -12.98 7.42 -10.18
C LYS A 23 -11.95 8.27 -9.42
N GLU A 24 -12.42 9.29 -8.74
CA GLU A 24 -11.59 10.07 -7.82
C GLU A 24 -11.43 9.33 -6.49
N LEU A 25 -10.22 9.39 -5.93
CA LEU A 25 -9.93 8.86 -4.60
C LEU A 25 -10.51 9.80 -3.54
N ILE A 26 -11.37 9.28 -2.66
CA ILE A 26 -11.98 10.07 -1.58
C ILE A 26 -10.91 10.43 -0.53
N THR A 27 -10.10 9.45 -0.14
CA THR A 27 -9.05 9.61 0.87
C THR A 27 -7.72 9.11 0.30
N PRO A 28 -6.98 9.91 -0.49
CA PRO A 28 -5.75 9.47 -1.19
C PRO A 28 -4.61 9.00 -0.27
N ARG A 29 -4.75 9.17 1.05
CA ARG A 29 -3.82 8.66 2.05
C ARG A 29 -3.88 7.13 2.19
N TRP A 30 -5.08 6.57 2.04
CA TRP A 30 -5.35 5.14 2.21
C TRP A 30 -5.92 4.53 0.93
N ASP A 31 -6.68 5.32 0.16
CA ASP A 31 -7.28 4.89 -1.09
C ASP A 31 -6.26 4.92 -2.23
N THR A 32 -6.34 3.95 -3.14
CA THR A 32 -5.43 3.80 -4.27
C THR A 32 -6.17 3.28 -5.50
N TYR A 33 -5.52 3.29 -6.65
CA TYR A 33 -6.00 2.59 -7.86
C TYR A 33 -5.47 1.16 -7.96
N LYS A 34 -4.54 0.77 -7.06
CA LYS A 34 -3.90 -0.54 -7.08
C LYS A 34 -3.43 -0.94 -5.68
N ALA A 35 -3.89 -2.08 -5.17
CA ALA A 35 -3.58 -2.54 -3.82
C ALA A 35 -2.08 -2.62 -3.51
N SER A 36 -1.28 -3.11 -4.47
CA SER A 36 0.18 -3.27 -4.34
C SER A 36 0.93 -1.96 -4.07
N ASP A 37 0.33 -0.81 -4.38
CA ASP A 37 0.98 0.49 -4.14
C ASP A 37 0.93 0.86 -2.65
N ILE A 38 0.00 0.27 -1.90
CA ILE A 38 -0.16 0.45 -0.45
C ILE A 38 0.44 -0.73 0.32
N CYS A 39 0.14 -1.96 -0.10
CA CYS A 39 0.43 -3.14 0.69
C CYS A 39 0.60 -4.39 -0.18
N ASP A 40 1.71 -5.11 0.01
CA ASP A 40 1.93 -6.43 -0.61
C ASP A 40 1.42 -7.60 0.27
N ASN A 41 1.12 -7.33 1.55
CA ASN A 41 0.62 -8.32 2.50
C ASN A 41 -0.81 -7.99 2.96
N CYS A 42 -1.72 -7.93 1.99
CA CYS A 42 -3.13 -7.63 2.22
C CYS A 42 -4.04 -8.76 1.75
N THR A 43 -5.24 -8.81 2.33
CA THR A 43 -6.33 -9.68 1.90
C THR A 43 -7.44 -8.85 1.29
N HIS A 44 -7.99 -9.29 0.16
CA HIS A 44 -9.22 -8.74 -0.39
C HIS A 44 -10.40 -9.16 0.48
N ILE A 45 -11.19 -8.18 0.94
CA ILE A 45 -12.32 -8.40 1.86
C ILE A 45 -13.63 -8.45 1.09
N ASP A 46 -13.86 -7.44 0.24
CA ASP A 46 -15.13 -7.29 -0.45
C ASP A 46 -14.99 -6.40 -1.69
N THR A 47 -15.94 -6.48 -2.61
CA THR A 47 -16.06 -5.57 -3.75
C THR A 47 -17.47 -5.04 -3.83
N ASP A 48 -17.61 -3.72 -3.74
CA ASP A 48 -18.89 -3.05 -3.94
C ASP A 48 -19.33 -3.21 -5.41
N SER A 49 -20.44 -3.89 -5.64
CA SER A 49 -20.89 -4.23 -7.01
C SER A 49 -21.39 -3.03 -7.81
N GLU A 50 -21.87 -1.99 -7.13
CA GLU A 50 -22.35 -0.75 -7.76
C GLU A 50 -21.17 0.18 -8.11
N SER A 51 -20.27 0.40 -7.16
CA SER A 51 -19.18 1.34 -7.29
C SER A 51 -17.91 0.72 -7.86
N GLN A 52 -17.80 -0.61 -7.89
CA GLN A 52 -16.59 -1.37 -8.21
C GLN A 52 -15.38 -0.99 -7.35
N ILE A 53 -15.64 -0.51 -6.13
CA ILE A 53 -14.59 -0.20 -5.16
C ILE A 53 -14.31 -1.48 -4.38
N GLU A 54 -13.06 -1.90 -4.36
CA GLU A 54 -12.63 -3.08 -3.64
C GLU A 54 -12.08 -2.67 -2.26
N THR A 55 -12.46 -3.41 -1.22
CA THR A 55 -11.95 -3.21 0.14
C THR A 55 -10.87 -4.25 0.43
N TYR A 56 -9.74 -3.80 0.95
CA TYR A 56 -8.62 -4.65 1.34
C TYR A 56 -8.22 -4.39 2.79
N GLN A 57 -7.70 -5.42 3.46
CA GLN A 57 -7.18 -5.32 4.82
C GLN A 57 -5.70 -5.68 4.87
N CYS A 58 -4.88 -4.87 5.53
CA CYS A 58 -3.48 -5.23 5.78
C CYS A 58 -3.36 -6.31 6.86
N ASN A 59 -2.69 -7.41 6.56
CA ASN A 59 -2.46 -8.51 7.51
C ASN A 59 -1.29 -8.24 8.48
N GLY A 60 -0.69 -7.05 8.41
CA GLY A 60 0.46 -6.63 9.20
C GLY A 60 1.79 -6.90 8.51
N HIS A 61 2.77 -6.07 8.83
CA HIS A 61 4.13 -6.19 8.34
C HIS A 61 5.06 -6.29 9.52
N ASN A 62 5.92 -7.29 9.50
CA ASN A 62 7.07 -7.31 10.36
C ASN A 62 8.02 -6.21 9.88
N LYS A 63 8.33 -5.24 10.74
CA LYS A 63 9.41 -4.30 10.47
C LYS A 63 10.69 -5.11 10.42
N ALA A 64 11.10 -5.54 9.22
CA ALA A 64 12.37 -6.20 9.03
C ALA A 64 13.43 -5.25 9.61
N ALA A 65 14.11 -5.70 10.65
CA ALA A 65 15.25 -5.00 11.21
C ALA A 65 16.35 -4.99 10.14
N GLY A 66 16.29 -4.04 9.21
CA GLY A 66 17.33 -3.85 8.20
C GLY A 66 16.92 -3.98 6.72
N SER A 67 15.74 -3.53 6.29
CA SER A 67 15.61 -3.09 4.89
C SER A 67 16.32 -1.75 4.72
N GLY A 68 17.65 -1.82 4.75
CA GLY A 68 18.53 -0.78 4.27
C GLY A 68 18.15 -0.51 2.82
N VAL A 69 17.54 0.64 2.60
CA VAL A 69 17.44 1.26 1.28
C VAL A 69 18.89 1.38 0.80
N THR A 70 19.35 0.41 0.01
CA THR A 70 20.62 0.56 -0.69
C THR A 70 20.34 1.62 -1.73
N GLN A 71 20.68 2.85 -1.36
CA GLN A 71 20.72 4.03 -2.19
C GLN A 71 21.19 3.63 -3.58
N ALA A 72 20.37 3.94 -4.59
CA ALA A 72 20.67 3.73 -5.98
C ALA A 72 22.10 4.21 -6.28
N ARG A 73 22.99 3.27 -6.64
CA ARG A 73 24.27 3.62 -7.27
C ARG A 73 23.93 4.12 -8.67
N ILE A 74 23.80 5.44 -8.81
CA ILE A 74 23.84 6.12 -10.09
C ILE A 74 25.20 5.79 -10.73
N PRO A 75 25.27 5.18 -11.93
CA PRO A 75 26.53 5.01 -12.62
C PRO A 75 27.04 6.40 -13.06
N PHE A 76 28.12 6.85 -12.41
CA PHE A 76 28.82 8.08 -12.75
C PHE A 76 29.47 7.93 -14.12
N ARG A 77 28.79 8.43 -15.16
CA ARG A 77 29.30 8.47 -16.54
C ARG A 77 30.38 9.56 -16.63
N ARG A 78 31.65 9.24 -16.39
CA ARG A 78 32.76 10.11 -16.79
C ARG A 78 33.02 9.90 -18.28
N LYS A 79 32.67 10.88 -19.10
CA LYS A 79 33.32 11.12 -20.40
C LYS A 79 34.33 12.24 -20.16
N GLY A 80 35.60 11.91 -20.34
CA GLY A 80 36.74 12.81 -20.49
C GLY A 80 37.69 12.13 -21.44
#